data_AF-A0AAD9CRX2-F1
#
_entry.id   AF-A0AAD9CRX2-F1
#
_cell.length_a   1.000
_cell.length_b   1.000
_cell.length_c   1.000
_cell.angle_alpha   90.00
_cell.angle_beta   90.00
_cell.angle_gamma   90.00
#
_symmetry.space_group_name_H-M   'P 1'
#
loop_
_entity.id
_entity.type
_entity.pdbx_description
1 polymer ?
#
loop_
_entity_poly.entity_id
_entity_poly.type
_entity_poly.pdbx_seq_one_letter_code
_entity_poly.pdbx_strand_id
1 'polypeptide(L)'
;MYRCFGSLLPRACLSGPRASLCGTRAYSQAADSSDDPNFFSMVEGFFDRGAAIVEDRLVEGLKTRETQEQKRKRVRGILRVIKPCNHVLSVNFPIKKDCGEWEVIEAYRAQHSQHRTPCKGGIRYSMDVSVDEVKALASLMTYKCAVVDVPFGGAKAGVKINPKNYSDNELEKITRRFTVELAKKGFIGPASMFPPRYEHREREMSWIADTYSTTMGHNDINVSACVFSNSLKTLKLSSLSQDINDINASACVFSNSLKDINDINDINASACVFSNSLKTLKLSSLSQDINASACVFSNSLKDINASACVTGKPISQGGIHGRISATGRGVFHGIENFINEASYMSLIGLTPGFQDKTFIIQGFGNVGLHTMRYLHRFGAKCVGIAEMDGSIWNPKGLTPKSGGLQTELLFANGTIVGFPNSTPYEGNILEADCDILIPAASEKQLTKSNAHKIKAKIIAEGANGPTTPEADRIFLERNVLVIPDMYLNAGGVTVSYFEWLKNLNHVSYGRLTFKYERDSNYHLLMSVQESLERKFGKHGGAIPIVPTSEFQARVAAIMRTANTYNLGLDLRTAAYVNAIEKVFQVYNQAGLSLS
;
A
#
# COMPACT_ATOMS: atom_id res chain seq x y z
N MET A 1 -42.06 13.39 39.24
CA MET A 1 -42.77 12.52 40.20
C MET A 1 -43.28 11.32 39.41
N TYR A 2 -42.90 10.12 39.86
CA TYR A 2 -42.95 8.82 39.18
C TYR A 2 -44.35 8.24 38.94
N ARG A 3 -44.48 7.39 37.90
CA ARG A 3 -45.22 6.09 37.83
C ARG A 3 -45.09 5.53 36.40
N CYS A 4 -44.16 4.62 36.09
CA CYS A 4 -44.16 3.16 36.30
C CYS A 4 -45.48 2.45 35.94
N PHE A 5 -45.50 1.78 34.79
CA PHE A 5 -46.14 0.48 34.59
C PHE A 5 -45.32 -0.32 33.57
N GLY A 6 -44.72 -1.41 34.04
CA GLY A 6 -44.07 -2.42 33.22
C GLY A 6 -45.05 -3.55 32.89
N SER A 7 -44.89 -4.13 31.70
CA SER A 7 -45.44 -5.44 31.35
C SER A 7 -44.34 -6.27 30.71
N LEU A 8 -43.86 -7.23 31.48
CA LEU A 8 -43.01 -8.34 31.06
C LEU A 8 -43.78 -9.24 30.10
N LEU A 9 -43.24 -9.48 28.91
CA LEU A 9 -43.58 -10.62 28.06
C LEU A 9 -42.29 -11.38 27.71
N PRO A 10 -42.24 -12.71 27.93
CA PRO A 10 -41.04 -13.50 27.71
C PRO A 10 -40.80 -13.69 26.20
N ARG A 11 -39.59 -13.40 25.73
CA ARG A 11 -39.16 -13.80 24.38
C ARG A 11 -38.94 -15.30 24.36
N ALA A 12 -39.95 -16.03 23.93
CA ALA A 12 -39.85 -17.44 23.57
C ALA A 12 -38.90 -17.61 22.37
N CYS A 13 -37.93 -18.51 22.51
CA CYS A 13 -37.13 -19.04 21.41
C CYS A 13 -38.05 -19.81 20.45
N LEU A 14 -38.39 -19.20 19.31
CA LEU A 14 -39.01 -19.89 18.19
C LEU A 14 -37.93 -20.27 17.19
N SER A 15 -37.47 -21.52 17.31
CA SER A 15 -36.74 -22.24 16.28
C SER A 15 -37.69 -22.64 15.15
N GLY A 16 -37.61 -21.98 14.01
CA GLY A 16 -38.24 -22.40 12.76
C GLY A 16 -37.23 -22.28 11.60
N PRO A 17 -37.24 -23.19 10.62
CA PRO A 17 -36.20 -23.25 9.61
C PRO A 17 -36.35 -22.07 8.63
N ARG A 18 -35.43 -21.10 8.69
CA ARG A 18 -35.25 -20.17 7.58
C ARG A 18 -34.63 -20.94 6.43
N ALA A 19 -35.37 -21.04 5.33
CA ALA A 19 -34.89 -21.56 4.06
C ALA A 19 -33.59 -20.82 3.65
N SER A 20 -32.45 -21.47 3.83
CA SER A 20 -31.15 -20.99 3.37
C SER A 20 -30.97 -21.39 1.89
N LEU A 21 -31.58 -20.62 1.00
CA LEU A 21 -31.27 -20.65 -0.43
C LEU A 21 -30.65 -19.32 -0.81
N CYS A 22 -29.41 -19.10 -0.38
CA CYS A 22 -28.46 -18.21 -1.05
C CYS A 22 -27.06 -18.55 -0.51
N GLY A 23 -26.34 -19.39 -1.24
CA GLY A 23 -24.95 -19.70 -0.90
C GLY A 23 -24.11 -18.43 -1.02
N THR A 24 -23.48 -18.03 0.08
CA THR A 24 -22.45 -16.99 0.10
C THR A 24 -21.29 -17.43 -0.80
N ARG A 25 -21.23 -16.93 -2.04
CA ARG A 25 -20.08 -17.16 -2.93
C ARG A 25 -18.97 -16.19 -2.54
N ALA A 26 -17.84 -16.72 -2.06
CA ALA A 26 -16.60 -15.95 -1.98
C ALA A 26 -16.05 -15.74 -3.40
N TYR A 27 -15.43 -14.59 -3.68
CA TYR A 27 -14.77 -14.32 -4.97
C TYR A 27 -13.71 -15.39 -5.33
N SER A 28 -13.14 -16.05 -4.33
CA SER A 28 -12.13 -17.11 -4.48
C SER A 28 -12.67 -18.42 -5.06
N GLN A 29 -13.99 -18.63 -5.12
CA GLN A 29 -14.58 -19.80 -5.78
C GLN A 29 -14.65 -19.69 -7.32
N ALA A 30 -14.14 -18.59 -7.89
CA ALA A 30 -14.05 -18.40 -9.35
C ALA A 30 -12.89 -19.18 -10.01
N ALA A 31 -11.99 -19.77 -9.23
CA ALA A 31 -10.94 -20.61 -9.78
C ALA A 31 -11.51 -22.02 -10.05
N ASP A 32 -11.70 -22.36 -11.33
CA ASP A 32 -11.89 -23.74 -11.74
C ASP A 32 -10.70 -24.57 -11.22
N SER A 33 -10.96 -25.75 -10.65
CA SER A 33 -9.92 -26.60 -10.06
C SER A 33 -8.80 -27.00 -11.04
N SER A 34 -9.02 -26.81 -12.36
CA SER A 34 -8.03 -27.08 -13.41
C SER A 34 -7.08 -25.92 -13.73
N ASP A 35 -7.37 -24.68 -13.32
CA ASP A 35 -6.54 -23.48 -13.58
C ASP A 35 -6.49 -22.56 -12.34
N ASP A 36 -6.21 -23.16 -11.18
CA ASP A 36 -5.93 -22.44 -9.93
C ASP A 36 -4.45 -22.55 -9.55
N PRO A 37 -3.52 -21.88 -10.26
CA PRO A 37 -2.11 -21.98 -9.95
C PRO A 37 -1.81 -21.40 -8.56
N ASN A 38 -0.77 -21.94 -7.92
CA ASN A 38 -0.18 -21.31 -6.73
C ASN A 38 0.18 -19.85 -7.10
N PHE A 39 -0.31 -18.90 -6.30
CA PHE A 39 -0.20 -17.48 -6.66
C PHE A 39 1.26 -17.02 -6.72
N PHE A 40 2.14 -17.56 -5.87
CA PHE A 40 3.55 -17.21 -5.90
C PHE A 40 4.21 -17.74 -7.17
N SER A 41 4.00 -19.02 -7.49
CA SER A 41 4.52 -19.64 -8.72
C SER A 41 3.99 -18.96 -10.00
N MET A 42 2.75 -18.47 -9.97
CA MET A 42 2.18 -17.67 -11.06
C MET A 42 3.00 -16.40 -11.33
N VAL A 43 3.33 -15.66 -10.27
CA VAL A 43 4.13 -14.43 -10.36
C VAL A 43 5.58 -14.75 -10.77
N GLU A 44 6.14 -15.87 -10.30
CA GLU A 44 7.45 -16.35 -10.76
C GLU A 44 7.44 -16.68 -12.25
N GLY A 45 6.37 -17.30 -12.78
CA GLY A 45 6.24 -17.58 -14.20
C GLY A 45 6.25 -16.32 -15.07
N PHE A 46 5.57 -15.25 -14.64
CA PHE A 46 5.65 -13.97 -15.34
C PHE A 46 7.04 -13.33 -15.25
N PHE A 47 7.72 -13.46 -14.11
CA PHE A 47 9.11 -13.03 -13.96
C PHE A 47 10.05 -13.80 -14.89
N ASP A 48 9.94 -15.13 -14.92
CA ASP A 48 10.79 -16.00 -15.73
C ASP A 48 10.59 -15.71 -17.24
N ARG A 49 9.36 -15.39 -17.67
CA ARG A 49 9.08 -14.91 -19.04
C ARG A 49 9.82 -13.62 -19.37
N GLY A 50 9.74 -12.61 -18.49
CA GLY A 50 10.47 -11.35 -18.69
C GLY A 50 12.00 -11.52 -18.63
N ALA A 51 12.49 -12.38 -17.73
CA ALA A 51 13.89 -12.70 -17.56
C ALA A 51 14.49 -13.34 -18.82
N ALA A 52 13.76 -14.26 -19.46
CA ALA A 52 14.18 -14.92 -20.69
C ALA A 52 14.41 -13.93 -21.85
N ILE A 53 13.57 -12.87 -21.93
CA ILE A 53 13.68 -11.86 -23.00
C ILE A 53 14.89 -10.94 -22.79
N VAL A 54 15.18 -10.59 -21.54
CA VAL A 54 16.19 -9.58 -21.24
C VAL A 54 17.58 -10.17 -20.93
N GLU A 55 17.69 -11.49 -20.74
CA GLU A 55 18.93 -12.17 -20.33
C GLU A 55 20.13 -11.76 -21.20
N ASP A 56 20.00 -11.84 -22.53
CA ASP A 56 21.10 -11.55 -23.44
C ASP A 56 21.52 -10.06 -23.37
N ARG A 57 20.54 -9.15 -23.28
CA ARG A 57 20.82 -7.72 -23.11
C ARG A 57 21.51 -7.42 -21.77
N LEU A 58 21.14 -8.11 -20.69
CA LEU A 58 21.81 -7.98 -19.40
C LEU A 58 23.26 -8.46 -19.48
N VAL A 59 23.51 -9.57 -20.18
CA VAL A 59 24.87 -10.10 -20.41
C VAL A 59 25.73 -9.11 -21.20
N GLU A 60 25.19 -8.55 -22.28
CA GLU A 60 25.87 -7.53 -23.09
C GLU A 60 26.16 -6.24 -22.30
N GLY A 61 25.23 -5.86 -21.42
CA GLY A 61 25.37 -4.69 -20.54
C GLY A 61 26.43 -4.81 -19.45
N LEU A 62 26.92 -6.03 -19.16
CA LEU A 62 27.96 -6.25 -18.15
C LEU A 62 29.34 -5.81 -18.64
N LYS A 63 29.80 -4.65 -18.15
CA LYS A 63 31.15 -4.12 -18.36
C LYS A 63 32.18 -4.75 -17.40
N THR A 64 32.36 -6.06 -17.48
CA THR A 64 33.33 -6.83 -16.68
C THR A 64 34.38 -7.51 -17.55
N ARG A 65 35.53 -7.86 -16.97
CA ARG A 65 36.62 -8.65 -17.63
C ARG A 65 36.29 -10.15 -17.72
N GLU A 66 35.14 -10.57 -17.21
CA GLU A 66 34.68 -11.95 -17.20
C GLU A 66 34.39 -12.46 -18.63
N THR A 67 34.52 -13.76 -18.86
CA THR A 67 34.12 -14.40 -20.12
C THR A 67 32.60 -14.32 -20.32
N GLN A 68 32.12 -14.48 -21.56
CA GLN A 68 30.68 -14.46 -21.86
C GLN A 68 29.89 -15.49 -21.03
N GLU A 69 30.45 -16.68 -20.84
CA GLU A 69 29.82 -17.73 -20.03
C GLU A 69 29.75 -17.35 -18.55
N GLN A 70 30.81 -16.72 -18.02
CA GLN A 70 30.81 -16.21 -16.64
C GLN A 70 29.79 -15.08 -16.46
N LYS A 71 29.67 -14.17 -17.43
CA LYS A 71 28.66 -13.11 -17.43
C LYS A 71 27.24 -13.71 -17.41
N ARG A 72 26.96 -14.71 -18.25
CA ARG A 72 25.66 -15.39 -18.27
C ARG A 72 25.35 -16.09 -16.94
N LYS A 73 26.33 -16.78 -16.35
CA LYS A 73 26.19 -17.38 -15.01
C LYS A 73 25.92 -16.34 -13.93
N ARG A 74 26.60 -15.19 -13.98
CA ARG A 74 26.38 -14.05 -13.07
C ARG A 74 24.98 -13.46 -13.23
N VAL A 75 24.53 -13.24 -14.47
CA VAL A 75 23.18 -12.75 -14.75
C VAL A 75 22.13 -13.69 -14.17
N ARG A 76 22.20 -14.98 -14.51
CA ARG A 76 21.30 -16.01 -13.96
C ARG A 76 21.41 -16.14 -12.43
N GLY A 77 22.59 -15.93 -11.88
CA GLY A 77 22.82 -15.86 -10.42
C GLY A 77 22.02 -14.74 -9.78
N ILE A 78 22.16 -13.51 -10.28
CA ILE A 78 21.43 -12.33 -9.79
C ILE A 78 19.91 -12.53 -9.95
N LEU A 79 19.44 -13.02 -11.10
CA LEU A 79 18.01 -13.27 -11.33
C LEU A 79 17.45 -14.30 -10.33
N ARG A 80 18.21 -15.35 -9.99
CA ARG A 80 17.84 -16.32 -8.94
C ARG A 80 17.78 -15.71 -7.54
N VAL A 81 18.59 -14.67 -7.26
CA VAL A 81 18.54 -13.93 -5.99
C VAL A 81 17.34 -13.00 -5.92
N ILE A 82 16.92 -12.42 -7.05
CA ILE A 82 15.77 -11.48 -7.10
C ILE A 82 14.44 -12.18 -6.86
N LYS A 83 14.30 -13.43 -7.32
CA LYS A 83 13.02 -14.15 -7.41
C LYS A 83 12.36 -14.54 -6.07
N PRO A 84 13.07 -15.13 -5.09
CA PRO A 84 12.46 -15.53 -3.81
C PRO A 84 12.26 -14.32 -2.88
N CYS A 85 11.33 -14.44 -1.93
CA CYS A 85 11.24 -13.47 -0.85
C CYS A 85 12.39 -13.62 0.14
N ASN A 86 13.09 -12.53 0.46
CA ASN A 86 14.18 -12.52 1.43
C ASN A 86 13.74 -12.88 2.85
N HIS A 87 12.59 -12.37 3.30
CA HIS A 87 12.09 -12.64 4.66
C HIS A 87 10.58 -12.86 4.66
N VAL A 88 10.13 -13.84 5.45
CA VAL A 88 8.71 -14.07 5.74
C VAL A 88 8.55 -14.31 7.23
N LEU A 89 7.69 -13.53 7.87
CA LEU A 89 7.33 -13.67 9.27
C LEU A 89 5.90 -14.21 9.37
N SER A 90 5.75 -15.30 10.11
CA SER A 90 4.45 -15.82 10.56
C SER A 90 4.31 -15.53 12.05
N VAL A 91 3.15 -15.00 12.45
CA VAL A 91 2.83 -14.72 13.85
C VAL A 91 1.46 -15.26 14.20
N ASN A 92 1.37 -15.88 15.36
CA ASN A 92 0.13 -16.27 16.00
C ASN A 92 0.03 -15.50 17.32
N PHE A 93 -1.03 -14.74 17.51
CA PHE A 93 -1.22 -13.96 18.74
C PHE A 93 -2.64 -14.09 19.26
N PRO A 94 -2.83 -14.20 20.59
CA PRO A 94 -4.15 -14.28 21.18
C PRO A 94 -4.80 -12.90 21.26
N ILE A 95 -6.12 -12.87 21.08
CA ILE A 95 -6.98 -11.73 21.42
C ILE A 95 -8.07 -12.20 22.38
N LYS A 96 -8.54 -11.29 23.23
CA LYS A 96 -9.77 -11.49 24.01
C LYS A 96 -10.91 -10.77 23.29
N LYS A 97 -11.87 -11.56 22.82
CA LYS A 97 -13.11 -11.09 22.17
C LYS A 97 -13.98 -10.32 23.14
N ASP A 98 -14.92 -9.56 22.62
CA ASP A 98 -15.87 -8.79 23.42
C ASP A 98 -16.84 -9.71 24.19
N CYS A 99 -17.08 -10.94 23.70
CA CYS A 99 -17.80 -11.98 24.45
C CYS A 99 -17.00 -12.60 25.61
N GLY A 100 -15.72 -12.23 25.77
CA GLY A 100 -14.83 -12.74 26.81
C GLY A 100 -14.04 -14.00 26.42
N GLU A 101 -14.38 -14.65 25.30
CA GLU A 101 -13.64 -15.79 24.75
C GLU A 101 -12.26 -15.36 24.21
N TRP A 102 -11.34 -16.31 24.18
CA TRP A 102 -10.00 -16.14 23.63
C TRP A 102 -9.91 -16.75 22.24
N GLU A 103 -9.32 -16.02 21.31
CA GLU A 103 -9.14 -16.46 19.92
C GLU A 103 -7.68 -16.24 19.52
N VAL A 104 -7.08 -17.20 18.81
CA VAL A 104 -5.73 -17.06 18.26
C VAL A 104 -5.84 -16.61 16.82
N ILE A 105 -5.22 -15.47 16.52
CA ILE A 105 -5.20 -14.89 15.18
C ILE A 105 -3.90 -15.24 14.48
N GLU A 106 -4.03 -15.80 13.28
CA GLU A 106 -2.93 -16.11 12.37
C GLU A 106 -2.67 -14.92 11.43
N ALA A 107 -1.41 -14.50 11.31
CA ALA A 107 -1.02 -13.41 10.44
C ALA A 107 0.40 -13.57 9.88
N TYR A 108 0.64 -12.94 8.73
CA TYR A 108 1.91 -13.03 8.01
C TYR A 108 2.38 -11.68 7.51
N ARG A 109 3.70 -11.53 7.33
CA ARG A 109 4.31 -10.46 6.55
C ARG A 109 5.53 -10.95 5.79
N ALA A 110 5.51 -10.78 4.47
CA ALA A 110 6.65 -11.05 3.60
C ALA A 110 7.33 -9.73 3.19
N GLN A 111 8.66 -9.73 3.19
CA GLN A 111 9.50 -8.72 2.57
C GLN A 111 10.26 -9.40 1.42
N HIS A 112 9.91 -9.03 0.19
CA HIS A 112 10.43 -9.69 -0.99
C HIS A 112 11.88 -9.30 -1.25
N SER A 113 12.17 -8.00 -1.35
CA SER A 113 13.50 -7.50 -1.67
C SER A 113 13.82 -6.25 -0.86
N GLN A 114 15.07 -6.13 -0.40
CA GLN A 114 15.62 -4.95 0.28
C GLN A 114 16.65 -4.22 -0.61
N HIS A 115 16.68 -4.48 -1.93
CA HIS A 115 17.56 -3.74 -2.86
C HIS A 115 17.32 -2.21 -2.80
N ARG A 116 16.12 -1.81 -2.39
CA ARG A 116 15.78 -0.46 -1.91
C ARG A 116 15.13 -0.58 -0.54
N THR A 117 15.51 0.31 0.36
CA THR A 117 14.87 0.49 1.66
C THR A 117 14.15 1.85 1.68
N PRO A 118 12.94 1.94 2.25
CA PRO A 118 12.19 0.89 2.96
C PRO A 118 11.50 -0.15 2.07
N CYS A 119 11.14 -1.30 2.66
CA CYS A 119 10.17 -2.22 2.07
C CYS A 119 8.76 -1.64 2.13
N LYS A 120 7.92 -1.91 1.13
CA LYS A 120 6.58 -1.33 1.00
C LYS A 120 5.55 -2.35 0.52
N GLY A 121 4.47 -2.45 1.29
CA GLY A 121 3.20 -2.96 0.77
C GLY A 121 2.22 -3.40 1.85
N GLY A 122 0.95 -3.46 1.42
CA GLY A 122 -0.20 -3.34 2.32
C GLY A 122 -0.53 -4.53 3.18
N ILE A 123 -1.53 -4.34 4.03
CA ILE A 123 -2.13 -5.38 4.86
C ILE A 123 -3.45 -5.84 4.22
N ARG A 124 -3.84 -7.10 4.39
CA ARG A 124 -5.09 -7.71 3.87
C ARG A 124 -5.77 -8.46 5.01
N TYR A 125 -7.07 -8.26 5.23
CA TYR A 125 -7.89 -8.98 6.20
C TYR A 125 -8.88 -9.86 5.43
N SER A 126 -8.49 -11.11 5.20
CA SER A 126 -9.34 -12.08 4.51
C SER A 126 -9.06 -13.48 5.04
N MET A 127 -10.05 -14.37 4.96
CA MET A 127 -9.88 -15.80 5.23
C MET A 127 -9.01 -16.51 4.17
N ASP A 128 -8.87 -15.93 2.98
CA ASP A 128 -8.02 -16.46 1.89
C ASP A 128 -6.52 -16.23 2.12
N VAL A 129 -6.16 -15.42 3.13
CA VAL A 129 -4.76 -15.09 3.45
C VAL A 129 -3.96 -16.36 3.74
N SER A 130 -2.88 -16.53 3.00
CA SER A 130 -1.89 -17.60 3.18
C SER A 130 -0.47 -17.08 2.97
N VAL A 131 0.53 -17.86 3.38
CA VAL A 131 1.95 -17.50 3.20
C VAL A 131 2.27 -17.24 1.72
N ASP A 132 1.78 -18.10 0.81
CA ASP A 132 2.07 -17.97 -0.62
C ASP A 132 1.36 -16.77 -1.24
N GLU A 133 0.13 -16.49 -0.84
CA GLU A 133 -0.61 -15.29 -1.26
C GLU A 133 0.14 -14.01 -0.86
N VAL A 134 0.64 -13.96 0.37
CA VAL A 134 1.40 -12.82 0.90
C VAL A 134 2.76 -12.68 0.21
N LYS A 135 3.46 -13.78 -0.09
CA LYS A 135 4.72 -13.78 -0.86
C LYS A 135 4.50 -13.26 -2.29
N ALA A 136 3.48 -13.75 -2.98
CA ALA A 136 3.13 -13.31 -4.35
C ALA A 136 2.83 -11.81 -4.40
N LEU A 137 2.05 -11.34 -3.43
CA LEU A 137 1.69 -9.93 -3.35
C LEU A 137 2.86 -9.06 -2.91
N ALA A 138 3.87 -9.60 -2.19
CA ALA A 138 5.09 -8.89 -1.84
C ALA A 138 6.06 -8.78 -3.04
N SER A 139 6.19 -9.82 -3.85
CA SER A 139 7.01 -9.78 -5.08
C SER A 139 6.42 -8.83 -6.12
N LEU A 140 5.11 -8.87 -6.35
CA LEU A 140 4.41 -7.89 -7.20
C LEU A 140 4.66 -6.44 -6.75
N MET A 141 4.78 -6.17 -5.45
CA MET A 141 5.11 -4.82 -4.96
C MET A 141 6.52 -4.37 -5.34
N THR A 142 7.50 -5.29 -5.38
CA THR A 142 8.87 -4.96 -5.82
C THR A 142 8.86 -4.54 -7.28
N TYR A 143 8.27 -5.38 -8.14
CA TYR A 143 8.27 -5.14 -9.57
C TYR A 143 7.45 -3.91 -9.94
N LYS A 144 6.29 -3.71 -9.30
CA LYS A 144 5.47 -2.50 -9.43
C LYS A 144 6.22 -1.23 -9.04
N CYS A 145 6.90 -1.22 -7.90
CA CYS A 145 7.71 -0.07 -7.49
C CYS A 145 8.80 0.24 -8.52
N ALA A 146 9.47 -0.78 -9.07
CA ALA A 146 10.45 -0.61 -10.12
C ALA A 146 9.83 -0.06 -11.42
N VAL A 147 8.66 -0.54 -11.84
CA VAL A 147 7.96 -0.05 -13.05
C VAL A 147 7.72 1.46 -12.97
N VAL A 148 7.25 1.97 -11.84
CA VAL A 148 6.93 3.40 -11.65
C VAL A 148 8.03 4.23 -10.96
N ASP A 149 9.25 3.71 -10.90
CA ASP A 149 10.42 4.40 -10.31
C ASP A 149 10.22 4.88 -8.86
N VAL A 150 9.44 4.12 -8.09
CA VAL A 150 9.29 4.35 -6.64
C VAL A 150 10.41 3.58 -5.92
N PRO A 151 11.26 4.24 -5.11
CA PRO A 151 12.47 3.63 -4.55
C PRO A 151 12.17 2.77 -3.30
N PHE A 152 11.31 1.76 -3.44
CA PHE A 152 10.96 0.84 -2.36
C PHE A 152 11.17 -0.62 -2.77
N GLY A 153 11.64 -1.42 -1.81
CA GLY A 153 11.51 -2.86 -1.84
C GLY A 153 10.05 -3.29 -1.71
N GLY A 154 9.67 -4.47 -2.17
CA GLY A 154 8.30 -4.97 -2.02
C GLY A 154 8.06 -5.70 -0.71
N ALA A 155 6.90 -5.48 -0.11
CA ALA A 155 6.42 -6.24 1.03
C ALA A 155 4.91 -6.46 0.96
N LYS A 156 4.38 -7.38 1.76
CA LYS A 156 2.94 -7.50 2.00
C LYS A 156 2.68 -8.15 3.34
N ALA A 157 1.56 -7.80 3.97
CA ALA A 157 1.05 -8.51 5.13
C ALA A 157 -0.38 -9.01 4.88
N GLY A 158 -0.77 -10.03 5.65
CA GLY A 158 -2.11 -10.56 5.71
C GLY A 158 -2.45 -10.98 7.14
N VAL A 159 -3.70 -10.77 7.55
CA VAL A 159 -4.27 -11.28 8.80
C VAL A 159 -5.48 -12.12 8.41
N LYS A 160 -5.50 -13.38 8.86
CA LYS A 160 -6.43 -14.39 8.39
C LYS A 160 -7.74 -14.35 9.18
N ILE A 161 -8.54 -13.32 8.89
CA ILE A 161 -9.83 -13.06 9.54
C ILE A 161 -10.86 -12.60 8.52
N ASN A 162 -12.15 -12.82 8.80
CA ASN A 162 -13.22 -12.10 8.15
C ASN A 162 -13.58 -10.85 8.98
N PRO A 163 -13.24 -9.62 8.55
CA PRO A 163 -13.45 -8.43 9.35
C PRO A 163 -14.93 -8.14 9.67
N LYS A 164 -15.88 -8.71 8.92
CA LYS A 164 -17.33 -8.57 9.20
C LYS A 164 -17.78 -9.30 10.47
N ASN A 165 -16.98 -10.24 10.96
CA ASN A 165 -17.31 -11.06 12.13
C ASN A 165 -16.78 -10.47 13.45
N TYR A 166 -16.13 -9.30 13.40
CA TYR A 166 -15.51 -8.66 14.56
C TYR A 166 -16.09 -7.26 14.75
N SER A 167 -16.18 -6.84 16.01
CA SER A 167 -16.50 -5.45 16.36
C SER A 167 -15.34 -4.51 15.99
N ASP A 168 -15.61 -3.21 15.93
CA ASP A 168 -14.56 -2.22 15.71
C ASP A 168 -13.49 -2.24 16.83
N ASN A 169 -13.90 -2.55 18.07
CA ASN A 169 -13.00 -2.69 19.21
C ASN A 169 -12.09 -3.93 19.08
N GLU A 170 -12.63 -5.04 18.60
CA GLU A 170 -11.87 -6.25 18.34
C GLU A 170 -10.89 -6.05 17.18
N LEU A 171 -11.33 -5.41 16.09
CA LEU A 171 -10.46 -5.06 14.97
C LEU A 171 -9.30 -4.15 15.41
N GLU A 172 -9.56 -3.15 16.25
CA GLU A 172 -8.53 -2.29 16.83
C GLU A 172 -7.50 -3.12 17.61
N LYS A 173 -7.94 -3.98 18.54
CA LYS A 173 -7.05 -4.85 19.31
C LYS A 173 -6.19 -5.73 18.41
N ILE A 174 -6.78 -6.32 17.35
CA ILE A 174 -6.07 -7.15 16.38
C ILE A 174 -5.00 -6.32 15.66
N THR A 175 -5.37 -5.17 15.09
CA THR A 175 -4.45 -4.31 14.34
C THR A 175 -3.28 -3.82 15.21
N ARG A 176 -3.57 -3.35 16.42
CA ARG A 176 -2.55 -2.87 17.36
C ARG A 176 -1.63 -3.99 17.81
N ARG A 177 -2.19 -5.16 18.18
CA ARG A 177 -1.37 -6.29 18.59
C ARG A 177 -0.47 -6.78 17.46
N PHE A 178 -1.01 -6.89 16.25
CA PHE A 178 -0.22 -7.25 15.08
C PHE A 178 0.93 -6.25 14.84
N THR A 179 0.65 -4.95 14.98
CA THR A 179 1.68 -3.90 14.83
C THR A 179 2.85 -4.10 15.80
N VAL A 180 2.55 -4.42 17.07
CA VAL A 180 3.58 -4.68 18.08
C VAL A 180 4.41 -5.92 17.74
N GLU A 181 3.78 -7.01 17.32
CA GLU A 181 4.51 -8.25 16.94
C GLU A 181 5.46 -8.00 15.77
N LEU A 182 5.05 -7.21 14.78
CA LEU A 182 5.91 -6.84 13.67
C LEU A 182 7.04 -5.90 14.10
N ALA A 183 6.78 -4.94 14.98
CA ALA A 183 7.75 -3.95 15.41
C ALA A 183 8.89 -4.62 16.19
N LYS A 184 8.55 -5.54 17.10
CA LYS A 184 9.51 -6.36 17.86
C LYS A 184 10.46 -7.18 16.98
N LYS A 185 10.05 -7.51 15.75
CA LYS A 185 10.82 -8.34 14.81
C LYS A 185 11.46 -7.52 13.68
N GLY A 186 11.34 -6.19 13.69
CA GLY A 186 11.90 -5.33 12.63
C GLY A 186 11.13 -5.38 11.31
N PHE A 187 9.88 -5.86 11.31
CA PHE A 187 9.05 -5.94 10.11
C PHE A 187 8.23 -4.67 9.86
N ILE A 188 8.21 -3.71 10.79
CA ILE A 188 7.61 -2.37 10.62
C ILE A 188 8.55 -1.29 11.19
N GLY A 189 8.62 -0.16 10.50
CA GLY A 189 9.27 1.09 10.91
C GLY A 189 9.33 2.08 9.75
N PRO A 190 9.86 3.30 9.93
CA PRO A 190 10.02 4.26 8.82
C PRO A 190 10.93 3.72 7.70
N ALA A 191 11.83 2.79 8.05
CA ALA A 191 12.67 2.01 7.15
C ALA A 191 12.04 0.65 6.70
N SER A 192 10.80 0.32 7.11
CA SER A 192 10.02 -0.86 6.66
C SER A 192 8.51 -0.62 6.81
N MET A 193 7.78 -0.35 5.71
CA MET A 193 6.54 0.44 5.76
C MET A 193 5.24 -0.32 5.38
N PHE A 194 4.11 0.15 5.92
CA PHE A 194 2.73 -0.22 5.53
C PHE A 194 2.01 0.82 4.64
N PRO A 195 1.25 0.42 3.61
CA PRO A 195 0.14 1.15 3.01
C PRO A 195 -1.22 0.43 3.17
N PRO A 196 -2.36 1.11 2.96
CA PRO A 196 -3.68 0.48 2.98
C PRO A 196 -3.92 -0.37 1.71
N ARG A 197 -4.81 -1.37 1.82
CA ARG A 197 -5.38 -2.17 0.72
C ARG A 197 -6.92 -2.08 0.75
N TYR A 198 -7.59 -2.71 -0.22
CA TYR A 198 -9.04 -2.73 -0.47
C TYR A 198 -9.93 -2.87 0.77
N GLU A 199 -9.50 -3.64 1.78
CA GLU A 199 -10.25 -3.87 3.04
C GLU A 199 -9.87 -2.91 4.18
N HIS A 200 -8.78 -2.14 4.03
CA HIS A 200 -8.24 -1.26 5.06
C HIS A 200 -8.64 0.18 4.81
N ARG A 201 -9.30 0.75 5.81
CA ARG A 201 -9.68 2.15 5.84
C ARG A 201 -8.53 2.95 6.43
N GLU A 202 -8.62 4.27 6.33
CA GLU A 202 -7.70 5.18 7.01
C GLU A 202 -7.64 4.89 8.53
N ARG A 203 -8.69 4.28 9.08
CA ARG A 203 -8.81 3.83 10.47
C ARG A 203 -7.74 2.82 10.89
N GLU A 204 -7.55 1.73 10.16
CA GLU A 204 -6.54 0.73 10.54
C GLU A 204 -5.13 1.31 10.44
N MET A 205 -4.88 2.18 9.44
CA MET A 205 -3.58 2.88 9.30
C MET A 205 -3.33 3.85 10.44
N SER A 206 -4.39 4.48 10.96
CA SER A 206 -4.33 5.32 12.15
C SER A 206 -3.89 4.54 13.39
N TRP A 207 -4.52 3.39 13.65
CA TRP A 207 -4.16 2.54 14.79
C TRP A 207 -2.72 2.02 14.71
N ILE A 208 -2.25 1.68 13.51
CA ILE A 208 -0.85 1.26 13.28
C ILE A 208 0.11 2.41 13.62
N ALA A 209 -0.15 3.61 13.07
CA ALA A 209 0.69 4.79 13.29
C ALA A 209 0.78 5.12 14.79
N ASP A 210 -0.37 5.22 15.44
CA ASP A 210 -0.49 5.53 16.86
C ASP A 210 0.21 4.50 17.75
N THR A 211 0.01 3.20 17.48
CA THR A 211 0.65 2.12 18.26
C THR A 211 2.16 2.13 18.09
N TYR A 212 2.66 2.30 16.85
CA TYR A 212 4.10 2.33 16.60
C TYR A 212 4.73 3.54 17.30
N SER A 213 4.14 4.73 17.14
CA SER A 213 4.62 5.97 17.75
C SER A 213 4.60 5.94 19.28
N THR A 214 3.58 5.36 19.92
CA THR A 214 3.45 5.35 21.39
C THR A 214 4.27 4.25 22.08
N THR A 215 4.71 3.21 21.36
CA THR A 215 5.44 2.08 21.94
C THR A 215 6.93 2.11 21.57
N MET A 216 7.28 1.54 20.41
CA MET A 216 8.67 1.41 19.96
C MET A 216 9.23 2.73 19.42
N GLY A 217 8.35 3.65 18.99
CA GLY A 217 8.68 4.99 18.55
C GLY A 217 8.61 6.06 19.65
N HIS A 218 8.40 5.72 20.93
CA HIS A 218 8.10 6.72 21.98
C HIS A 218 9.20 7.78 22.17
N ASN A 219 10.47 7.46 21.93
CA ASN A 219 11.57 8.43 22.03
C ASN A 219 11.63 9.39 20.81
N ASP A 220 10.57 9.43 20.00
CA ASP A 220 10.23 10.45 19.01
C ASP A 220 9.65 11.69 19.72
N ILE A 221 10.07 12.88 19.29
CA ILE A 221 9.62 14.17 19.83
C ILE A 221 8.11 14.41 19.65
N ASN A 222 7.46 13.62 18.80
CA ASN A 222 6.06 13.77 18.40
C ASN A 222 5.11 12.72 18.98
N VAL A 223 5.42 12.04 20.10
CA VAL A 223 4.34 11.47 20.92
C VAL A 223 3.42 12.63 21.24
N SER A 224 2.24 12.63 20.62
CA SER A 224 1.24 13.69 20.66
C SER A 224 1.31 14.40 22.00
N ALA A 225 1.65 15.69 21.98
CA ALA A 225 1.68 16.52 23.17
C ALA A 225 0.34 16.33 23.90
N CYS A 226 0.34 15.51 24.95
CA CYS A 226 -0.67 15.58 25.97
C CYS A 226 -0.44 16.95 26.61
N VAL A 227 -1.26 17.91 26.19
CA VAL A 227 -1.46 19.15 26.92
C VAL A 227 -2.01 18.74 28.29
N PHE A 228 -1.14 18.45 29.24
CA PHE A 228 -1.49 18.63 30.63
C PHE A 228 -1.48 20.14 30.86
N SER A 229 -2.67 20.69 31.10
CA SER A 229 -2.87 22.06 31.54
C SER A 229 -1.95 22.33 32.73
N ASN A 230 -0.96 23.19 32.54
CA ASN A 230 -0.16 23.75 33.63
C ASN A 230 -1.06 24.63 34.51
N SER A 231 -1.67 24.05 35.54
CA SER A 231 -1.84 24.76 36.81
C SER A 231 -0.54 24.60 37.58
N LEU A 232 0.48 25.36 37.18
CA LEU A 232 1.73 25.52 37.92
C LEU A 232 1.42 26.21 39.26
N LYS A 233 1.24 25.43 40.32
CA LYS A 233 1.55 25.88 41.69
C LYS A 233 2.95 25.38 42.01
N THR A 234 3.88 26.31 42.06
CA THR A 234 5.26 26.16 42.54
C THR A 234 5.24 25.64 43.98
N LEU A 235 5.51 24.36 44.20
CA LEU A 235 5.79 23.81 45.53
C LEU A 235 7.31 23.83 45.74
N LYS A 236 7.77 24.71 46.63
CA LYS A 236 9.15 24.72 47.14
C LYS A 236 9.37 23.45 47.96
N LEU A 237 10.33 22.63 47.54
CA LEU A 237 10.91 21.53 48.32
C LEU A 237 11.76 22.10 49.46
N SER A 238 11.11 22.46 50.58
CA SER A 238 11.81 22.76 51.84
C SER A 238 11.03 22.30 53.08
N SER A 239 10.05 21.42 52.95
CA SER A 239 9.24 20.95 54.08
C SER A 239 8.62 19.56 53.86
N LEU A 240 9.47 18.59 53.51
CA LEU A 240 9.16 17.16 53.63
C LEU A 240 10.44 16.45 54.10
N SER A 241 10.91 16.83 55.28
CA SER A 241 11.65 15.91 56.13
C SER A 241 10.64 15.35 57.14
N GLN A 242 10.76 14.05 57.40
CA GLN A 242 9.88 13.21 58.22
C GLN A 242 8.69 12.63 57.43
N ASP A 243 8.65 11.29 57.43
CA ASP A 243 7.59 10.39 56.95
C ASP A 243 7.67 9.89 55.49
N ILE A 244 8.81 9.28 55.11
CA ILE A 244 8.82 8.17 54.11
C ILE A 244 9.82 7.12 54.59
N ASN A 245 9.38 6.19 55.46
CA ASN A 245 10.18 5.04 55.88
C ASN A 245 9.75 3.70 55.25
N ASP A 246 8.82 3.69 54.28
CA ASP A 246 8.39 2.43 53.64
C ASP A 246 8.00 2.62 52.17
N ILE A 247 8.95 3.07 51.33
CA ILE A 247 8.81 2.92 49.86
C ILE A 247 10.14 2.45 49.28
N ASN A 248 10.17 1.20 48.80
CA ASN A 248 11.16 0.72 47.83
C ASN A 248 10.98 1.47 46.51
N ALA A 249 11.46 2.70 46.44
CA ALA A 249 11.47 3.51 45.22
C ALA A 249 12.86 3.43 44.58
N SER A 250 12.92 2.84 43.38
CA SER A 250 14.07 3.01 42.49
C SER A 250 14.12 4.47 42.04
N ALA A 251 14.89 5.31 42.74
CA ALA A 251 15.07 6.71 42.37
C ALA A 251 16.06 6.84 41.20
N CYS A 252 15.61 7.36 40.06
CA CYS A 252 16.51 7.83 38.99
C CYS A 252 16.92 9.27 39.28
N VAL A 253 18.20 9.49 39.59
CA VAL A 253 18.76 10.84 39.76
C VAL A 253 19.29 11.32 38.41
N PHE A 254 18.67 12.36 37.84
CA PHE A 254 19.21 13.09 36.69
C PHE A 254 20.01 14.29 37.21
N SER A 255 21.34 14.27 37.03
CA SER A 255 22.19 15.45 37.23
C SER A 255 22.89 15.81 35.93
N ASN A 256 22.73 17.06 35.49
CA ASN A 256 23.46 17.63 34.34
C ASN A 256 24.80 18.29 34.74
N SER A 257 25.22 18.18 36.01
CA SER A 257 26.50 18.72 36.47
C SER A 257 27.02 17.92 37.67
N LEU A 258 27.97 17.02 37.43
CA LEU A 258 28.73 16.33 38.48
C LEU A 258 29.80 17.28 39.04
N LYS A 259 29.40 18.25 39.86
CA LYS A 259 30.36 19.03 40.66
C LYS A 259 30.08 19.16 42.15
N ASP A 260 28.88 18.84 42.64
CA ASP A 260 28.56 19.00 44.07
C ASP A 260 27.79 17.79 44.63
N ILE A 261 28.46 16.63 44.71
CA ILE A 261 28.03 15.53 45.59
C ILE A 261 29.26 15.07 46.38
N ASN A 262 29.61 15.84 47.40
CA ASN A 262 30.37 15.33 48.53
C ASN A 262 29.33 15.05 49.63
N ASP A 263 29.36 13.84 50.19
CA ASP A 263 28.48 13.32 51.25
C ASP A 263 27.17 12.65 50.79
N ILE A 264 27.29 11.41 50.31
CA ILE A 264 26.24 10.40 50.44
C ILE A 264 26.90 9.15 51.02
N ASN A 265 26.84 8.98 52.34
CA ASN A 265 27.44 7.83 53.02
C ASN A 265 26.49 6.67 53.32
N ASP A 266 25.20 6.73 52.96
CA ASP A 266 24.29 5.59 53.18
C ASP A 266 23.16 5.57 52.14
N ILE A 267 23.32 4.80 51.06
CA ILE A 267 22.20 4.36 50.22
C ILE A 267 22.40 2.88 49.88
N ASN A 268 21.60 2.00 50.49
CA ASN A 268 21.29 0.67 49.96
C ASN A 268 20.27 0.82 48.82
N ALA A 269 20.73 1.20 47.63
CA ALA A 269 19.90 1.20 46.43
C ALA A 269 20.76 0.82 45.21
N SER A 270 20.23 -0.09 44.40
CA SER A 270 20.71 -0.36 43.04
C SER A 270 20.59 0.92 42.20
N ALA A 271 21.65 1.73 42.16
CA ALA A 271 21.70 2.99 41.43
C ALA A 271 22.21 2.76 40.00
N CYS A 272 21.42 3.12 38.99
CA CYS A 272 21.90 3.31 37.63
C CYS A 272 22.47 4.73 37.50
N VAL A 273 23.78 4.86 37.33
CA VAL A 273 24.45 6.15 37.07
C VAL A 273 24.45 6.44 35.57
N PHE A 274 23.83 7.54 35.14
CA PHE A 274 23.90 8.05 33.76
C PHE A 274 24.94 9.18 33.67
N SER A 275 25.95 9.03 32.81
CA SER A 275 26.89 10.09 32.44
C SER A 275 26.82 10.37 30.94
N ASN A 276 26.61 11.64 30.56
CA ASN A 276 26.58 12.11 29.17
C ASN A 276 27.96 12.48 28.60
N SER A 277 29.06 12.10 29.28
CA SER A 277 30.42 12.36 28.79
C SER A 277 31.27 11.11 28.87
N LEU A 278 31.73 10.62 27.71
CA LEU A 278 32.77 9.60 27.59
C LEU A 278 34.09 10.19 28.11
N LYS A 279 34.30 10.11 29.43
CA LYS A 279 35.65 10.07 30.01
C LYS A 279 35.82 8.72 30.69
N THR A 280 36.87 8.03 30.28
CA THR A 280 37.33 6.73 30.74
C THR A 280 37.33 6.68 32.27
N LEU A 281 36.38 5.95 32.86
CA LEU A 281 36.40 5.62 34.28
C LEU A 281 37.49 4.57 34.50
N LYS A 282 38.65 4.98 35.05
CA LYS A 282 39.62 4.04 35.62
C LYS A 282 39.07 3.54 36.95
N LEU A 283 38.47 2.34 36.94
CA LEU A 283 38.14 1.59 38.13
C LEU A 283 39.42 0.96 38.68
N SER A 284 40.14 1.69 39.52
CA SER A 284 41.31 1.17 40.25
C SER A 284 41.28 1.61 41.71
N SER A 285 40.21 1.26 42.42
CA SER A 285 40.17 1.13 43.90
C SER A 285 38.71 1.11 44.35
N LEU A 286 38.08 -0.06 44.44
CA LEU A 286 36.90 -0.29 45.29
C LEU A 286 36.80 -1.79 45.55
N SER A 287 37.07 -2.15 46.80
CA SER A 287 36.92 -3.48 47.35
C SER A 287 35.45 -3.73 47.74
N GLN A 288 35.01 -4.97 47.53
CA GLN A 288 33.81 -5.63 48.08
C GLN A 288 32.47 -5.40 47.35
N ASP A 289 31.97 -6.51 46.80
CA ASP A 289 30.58 -6.94 46.58
C ASP A 289 29.54 -5.90 46.14
N ILE A 290 29.44 -5.69 44.81
CA ILE A 290 28.24 -5.13 44.16
C ILE A 290 27.85 -6.03 42.98
N ASN A 291 26.67 -6.67 43.07
CA ASN A 291 26.01 -7.33 41.95
C ASN A 291 25.48 -6.27 40.96
N ALA A 292 26.33 -5.78 40.06
CA ALA A 292 25.92 -4.89 38.98
C ALA A 292 25.42 -5.71 37.79
N SER A 293 24.10 -5.79 37.59
CA SER A 293 23.54 -6.19 36.30
C SER A 293 23.73 -5.05 35.30
N ALA A 294 24.70 -5.19 34.40
CA ALA A 294 24.91 -4.26 33.31
C ALA A 294 23.82 -4.44 32.23
N CYS A 295 22.71 -3.69 32.35
CA CYS A 295 21.82 -3.45 31.22
C CYS A 295 22.51 -2.52 30.24
N VAL A 296 23.19 -3.08 29.23
CA VAL A 296 23.61 -2.33 28.05
C VAL A 296 22.36 -2.06 27.22
N PHE A 297 21.63 -0.99 27.52
CA PHE A 297 20.71 -0.40 26.56
C PHE A 297 21.56 0.21 25.45
N SER A 298 21.69 -0.48 24.33
CA SER A 298 22.19 0.12 23.10
C SER A 298 21.37 1.38 22.84
N ASN A 299 22.04 2.53 22.69
CA ASN A 299 21.42 3.80 22.34
C ASN A 299 20.37 3.61 21.22
N SER A 300 19.09 3.56 21.61
CA SER A 300 17.96 3.53 20.69
C SER A 300 17.95 4.86 19.98
N LEU A 301 18.29 4.85 18.69
CA LEU A 301 18.23 6.00 17.80
C LEU A 301 16.86 6.69 17.97
N LYS A 302 16.88 8.00 18.25
CA LYS A 302 15.68 8.85 18.26
C LYS A 302 15.05 8.82 16.86
N ASP A 303 13.89 8.21 16.69
CA ASP A 303 13.24 8.09 15.38
C ASP A 303 12.25 9.23 15.18
N ILE A 304 12.73 10.39 14.71
CA ILE A 304 11.93 11.58 14.37
C ILE A 304 10.85 11.29 13.29
N ASN A 305 10.93 10.13 12.63
CA ASN A 305 10.10 9.78 11.49
C ASN A 305 9.06 8.72 11.84
N ALA A 306 8.68 8.50 13.10
CA ALA A 306 7.80 7.40 13.48
C ALA A 306 6.46 7.42 12.72
N SER A 307 5.91 8.60 12.45
CA SER A 307 4.69 8.80 11.65
C SER A 307 4.79 8.31 10.19
N ALA A 308 6.02 8.11 9.69
CA ALA A 308 6.32 7.56 8.37
C ALA A 308 6.37 6.02 8.34
N CYS A 309 6.15 5.33 9.47
CA CYS A 309 6.09 3.86 9.52
C CYS A 309 4.94 3.26 8.69
N VAL A 310 3.89 4.06 8.43
CA VAL A 310 2.72 3.69 7.64
C VAL A 310 2.24 4.88 6.81
N THR A 311 1.63 4.60 5.66
CA THR A 311 0.95 5.58 4.79
C THR A 311 -0.50 5.21 4.61
N GLY A 312 -1.30 6.08 3.99
CA GLY A 312 -2.75 5.95 3.90
C GLY A 312 -3.42 6.29 5.22
N LYS A 313 -2.75 7.12 6.02
CA LYS A 313 -3.30 7.65 7.27
C LYS A 313 -4.39 8.67 6.95
N PRO A 314 -5.30 8.96 7.90
CA PRO A 314 -6.17 10.11 7.81
C PRO A 314 -5.35 11.39 7.62
N ILE A 315 -5.88 12.39 6.90
CA ILE A 315 -5.19 13.66 6.65
C ILE A 315 -4.76 14.34 7.97
N SER A 316 -5.59 14.25 9.02
CA SER A 316 -5.32 14.79 10.35
C SER A 316 -4.13 14.14 11.07
N GLN A 317 -3.69 12.95 10.64
CA GLN A 317 -2.58 12.20 11.24
C GLN A 317 -1.37 12.09 10.30
N GLY A 318 -1.14 13.09 9.45
CA GLY A 318 -0.02 13.09 8.49
C GLY A 318 -0.31 12.36 7.18
N GLY A 319 -1.57 11.98 6.93
CA GLY A 319 -2.04 11.51 5.63
C GLY A 319 -1.83 12.54 4.51
N ILE A 320 -1.85 12.09 3.25
CA ILE A 320 -1.77 12.98 2.08
C ILE A 320 -3.12 13.07 1.36
N HIS A 321 -3.43 14.26 0.85
CA HIS A 321 -4.65 14.48 0.09
C HIS A 321 -4.70 13.57 -1.16
N GLY A 322 -5.88 13.04 -1.45
CA GLY A 322 -6.11 12.22 -2.64
C GLY A 322 -5.66 10.77 -2.53
N ARG A 323 -5.05 10.33 -1.42
CA ARG A 323 -4.53 8.96 -1.27
C ARG A 323 -5.60 7.87 -1.42
N ILE A 324 -6.79 8.04 -0.83
CA ILE A 324 -7.90 7.07 -0.98
C ILE A 324 -8.22 6.85 -2.47
N SER A 325 -8.30 7.96 -3.23
CA SER A 325 -8.65 7.92 -4.65
C SER A 325 -7.47 7.64 -5.60
N ALA A 326 -6.25 7.54 -5.07
CA ALA A 326 -5.02 7.52 -5.87
C ALA A 326 -4.94 6.31 -6.80
N THR A 327 -5.33 5.13 -6.32
CA THR A 327 -5.31 3.92 -7.15
C THR A 327 -6.30 4.04 -8.30
N GLY A 328 -7.55 4.44 -8.05
CA GLY A 328 -8.54 4.62 -9.11
C GLY A 328 -8.18 5.74 -10.10
N ARG A 329 -7.50 6.80 -9.63
CA ARG A 329 -6.94 7.83 -10.51
C ARG A 329 -5.79 7.28 -11.37
N GLY A 330 -4.94 6.43 -10.79
CA GLY A 330 -3.87 5.75 -11.52
C GLY A 330 -4.41 4.81 -12.59
N VAL A 331 -5.48 4.05 -12.27
CA VAL A 331 -6.18 3.20 -13.24
C VAL A 331 -6.71 4.05 -14.40
N PHE A 332 -7.36 5.18 -14.11
CA PHE A 332 -7.82 6.11 -15.13
C PHE A 332 -6.67 6.57 -16.05
N HIS A 333 -5.58 7.12 -15.50
CA HIS A 333 -4.45 7.61 -16.31
C HIS A 333 -3.73 6.49 -17.08
N GLY A 334 -3.64 5.30 -16.50
CA GLY A 334 -3.06 4.16 -17.20
C GLY A 334 -3.91 3.75 -18.40
N ILE A 335 -5.24 3.70 -18.27
CA ILE A 335 -6.13 3.48 -19.42
C ILE A 335 -6.00 4.64 -20.42
N GLU A 336 -6.00 5.89 -19.95
CA GLU A 336 -5.89 7.10 -20.78
C GLU A 336 -4.66 7.07 -21.70
N ASN A 337 -3.52 6.62 -21.19
CA ASN A 337 -2.29 6.53 -21.98
C ASN A 337 -2.43 5.55 -23.15
N PHE A 338 -3.04 4.38 -22.93
CA PHE A 338 -3.20 3.38 -23.99
C PHE A 338 -4.38 3.68 -24.91
N ILE A 339 -5.48 4.21 -24.37
CA ILE A 339 -6.71 4.46 -25.14
C ILE A 339 -6.58 5.64 -26.11
N ASN A 340 -5.65 6.56 -25.85
CA ASN A 340 -5.36 7.67 -26.75
C ASN A 340 -4.27 7.30 -27.78
N GLU A 341 -3.62 6.15 -27.62
CA GLU A 341 -2.56 5.70 -28.52
C GLU A 341 -3.17 4.93 -29.70
N ALA A 342 -3.24 5.60 -30.85
CA ALA A 342 -3.92 5.10 -32.05
C ALA A 342 -3.37 3.75 -32.54
N SER A 343 -2.07 3.50 -32.33
CA SER A 343 -1.43 2.23 -32.71
C SER A 343 -2.03 1.03 -31.96
N TYR A 344 -2.21 1.13 -30.63
CA TYR A 344 -2.85 0.07 -29.83
C TYR A 344 -4.35 -0.04 -30.12
N MET A 345 -5.04 1.08 -30.27
CA MET A 345 -6.48 1.09 -30.55
C MET A 345 -6.82 0.43 -31.89
N SER A 346 -5.98 0.64 -32.91
CA SER A 346 -6.11 -0.02 -34.21
C SER A 346 -5.94 -1.54 -34.11
N LEU A 347 -5.00 -2.04 -33.29
CA LEU A 347 -4.77 -3.49 -33.10
C LEU A 347 -5.97 -4.21 -32.50
N ILE A 348 -6.70 -3.55 -31.59
CA ILE A 348 -7.86 -4.15 -30.90
C ILE A 348 -9.21 -3.79 -31.55
N GLY A 349 -9.19 -2.97 -32.61
CA GLY A 349 -10.38 -2.56 -33.35
C GLY A 349 -11.27 -1.56 -32.62
N LEU A 350 -10.69 -0.66 -31.83
CA LEU A 350 -11.40 0.41 -31.13
C LEU A 350 -10.96 1.80 -31.64
N THR A 351 -11.83 2.80 -31.47
CA THR A 351 -11.48 4.21 -31.69
C THR A 351 -10.73 4.79 -30.48
N PRO A 352 -9.78 5.72 -30.67
CA PRO A 352 -9.14 6.41 -29.54
C PRO A 352 -10.09 7.29 -28.70
N GLY A 353 -9.74 7.46 -27.42
CA GLY A 353 -10.46 8.33 -26.47
C GLY A 353 -11.51 7.60 -25.61
N PHE A 354 -12.13 8.30 -24.65
CA PHE A 354 -13.10 7.71 -23.72
C PHE A 354 -14.56 7.86 -24.11
N GLN A 355 -14.88 8.79 -25.02
CA GLN A 355 -16.26 9.14 -25.34
C GLN A 355 -17.02 7.93 -25.88
N ASP A 356 -18.22 7.74 -25.35
CA ASP A 356 -19.16 6.64 -25.66
C ASP A 356 -18.69 5.22 -25.38
N LYS A 357 -17.46 5.02 -24.88
CA LYS A 357 -17.00 3.69 -24.46
C LYS A 357 -17.71 3.22 -23.21
N THR A 358 -18.00 1.94 -23.17
CA THR A 358 -18.69 1.26 -22.09
C THR A 358 -17.70 0.48 -21.22
N PHE A 359 -17.94 0.42 -19.92
CA PHE A 359 -17.08 -0.32 -19.02
C PHE A 359 -17.83 -1.05 -17.90
N ILE A 360 -17.25 -2.16 -17.46
CA ILE A 360 -17.73 -2.98 -16.32
C ILE A 360 -16.65 -2.99 -15.23
N ILE A 361 -17.08 -2.86 -13.98
CA ILE A 361 -16.18 -2.93 -12.81
C ILE A 361 -16.55 -4.14 -11.95
N GLN A 362 -15.56 -4.95 -11.61
CA GLN A 362 -15.69 -5.96 -10.56
C GLN A 362 -15.09 -5.44 -9.26
N GLY A 363 -15.86 -5.38 -8.19
CA GLY A 363 -15.46 -4.83 -6.90
C GLY A 363 -15.66 -3.32 -6.84
N PHE A 364 -16.58 -2.88 -5.99
CA PHE A 364 -16.99 -1.50 -5.76
C PHE A 364 -16.41 -0.87 -4.49
N GLY A 365 -15.27 -1.37 -4.02
CA GLY A 365 -14.46 -0.73 -2.98
C GLY A 365 -13.67 0.49 -3.50
N ASN A 366 -12.61 0.87 -2.78
CA ASN A 366 -11.84 2.09 -3.07
C ASN A 366 -11.34 2.17 -4.53
N VAL A 367 -10.85 1.06 -5.10
CA VAL A 367 -10.34 1.05 -6.48
C VAL A 367 -11.49 1.23 -7.47
N GLY A 368 -12.48 0.34 -7.45
CA GLY A 368 -13.61 0.38 -8.38
C GLY A 368 -14.42 1.67 -8.33
N LEU A 369 -14.81 2.12 -7.13
CA LEU A 369 -15.57 3.37 -6.95
C LEU A 369 -14.85 4.57 -7.56
N HIS A 370 -13.56 4.74 -7.25
CA HIS A 370 -12.82 5.88 -7.76
C HIS A 370 -12.53 5.77 -9.26
N THR A 371 -12.23 4.57 -9.77
CA THR A 371 -12.09 4.34 -11.21
C THR A 371 -13.37 4.70 -11.97
N MET A 372 -14.54 4.25 -11.49
CA MET A 372 -15.85 4.60 -12.06
C MET A 372 -16.04 6.11 -12.13
N ARG A 373 -15.73 6.82 -11.05
CA ARG A 373 -15.87 8.29 -10.96
C ARG A 373 -14.98 9.02 -11.96
N TYR A 374 -13.74 8.59 -12.16
CA TYR A 374 -12.83 9.23 -13.11
C TYR A 374 -13.23 8.90 -14.56
N LEU A 375 -13.48 7.63 -14.90
CA LEU A 375 -13.90 7.27 -16.26
C LEU A 375 -15.21 7.95 -16.67
N HIS A 376 -16.21 7.97 -15.77
CA HIS A 376 -17.47 8.67 -16.02
C HIS A 376 -17.29 10.18 -16.23
N ARG A 377 -16.38 10.82 -15.50
CA ARG A 377 -16.08 12.26 -15.66
C ARG A 377 -15.56 12.58 -17.06
N PHE A 378 -14.86 11.64 -17.70
CA PHE A 378 -14.26 11.80 -19.02
C PHE A 378 -15.10 11.18 -20.16
N GLY A 379 -16.38 10.86 -19.90
CA GLY A 379 -17.36 10.50 -20.94
C GLY A 379 -17.60 9.01 -21.16
N ALA A 380 -16.89 8.12 -20.46
CA ALA A 380 -17.16 6.68 -20.53
C ALA A 380 -18.38 6.29 -19.67
N LYS A 381 -19.12 5.27 -20.08
CA LYS A 381 -20.39 4.83 -19.46
C LYS A 381 -20.18 3.52 -18.68
N CYS A 382 -20.42 3.55 -17.37
CA CYS A 382 -20.39 2.34 -16.55
C CYS A 382 -21.64 1.51 -16.82
N VAL A 383 -21.55 0.37 -17.49
CA VAL A 383 -22.74 -0.44 -17.82
C VAL A 383 -23.01 -1.54 -16.81
N GLY A 384 -22.01 -1.93 -16.01
CA GLY A 384 -22.14 -3.00 -15.03
C GLY A 384 -21.20 -2.87 -13.83
N ILE A 385 -21.68 -3.30 -12.66
CA ILE A 385 -20.89 -3.41 -11.43
C ILE A 385 -21.14 -4.78 -10.79
N ALA A 386 -20.07 -5.49 -10.43
CA ALA A 386 -20.11 -6.75 -9.70
C ALA A 386 -19.64 -6.57 -8.26
N GLU A 387 -20.37 -7.13 -7.29
CA GLU A 387 -19.91 -7.33 -5.91
C GLU A 387 -20.13 -8.78 -5.44
N MET A 388 -19.69 -9.12 -4.21
CA MET A 388 -19.87 -10.46 -3.63
C MET A 388 -21.34 -10.90 -3.51
N ASP A 389 -22.23 -9.94 -3.29
CA ASP A 389 -23.65 -10.14 -3.03
C ASP A 389 -24.52 -10.14 -4.30
N GLY A 390 -23.98 -9.70 -5.43
CA GLY A 390 -24.67 -9.69 -6.70
C GLY A 390 -24.04 -8.75 -7.72
N SER A 391 -24.63 -8.72 -8.91
CA SER A 391 -24.21 -7.82 -9.99
C SER A 391 -25.37 -6.96 -10.45
N ILE A 392 -25.09 -5.71 -10.82
CA ILE A 392 -26.08 -4.77 -11.37
C ILE A 392 -25.68 -4.32 -12.76
N TRP A 393 -26.68 -4.09 -13.60
CA TRP A 393 -26.53 -3.77 -15.01
C TRP A 393 -27.45 -2.62 -15.42
N ASN A 394 -26.94 -1.73 -16.27
CA ASN A 394 -27.74 -0.77 -17.00
C ASN A 394 -27.02 -0.38 -18.32
N PRO A 395 -27.55 -0.77 -19.49
CA PRO A 395 -26.91 -0.47 -20.77
C PRO A 395 -26.89 1.03 -21.10
N LYS A 396 -27.77 1.85 -20.47
CA LYS A 396 -27.78 3.30 -20.62
C LYS A 396 -26.69 3.99 -19.77
N GLY A 397 -26.02 3.26 -18.90
CA GLY A 397 -25.00 3.75 -17.99
C GLY A 397 -25.52 3.98 -16.56
N LEU A 398 -24.71 3.56 -15.61
CA LEU A 398 -24.82 3.81 -14.18
C LEU A 398 -24.08 5.12 -13.87
N THR A 399 -24.80 6.10 -13.33
CA THR A 399 -24.21 7.39 -12.98
C THR A 399 -23.68 7.37 -11.54
N PRO A 400 -22.38 7.64 -11.31
CA PRO A 400 -21.90 7.97 -9.99
C PRO A 400 -22.37 9.40 -9.66
N LYS A 401 -23.48 9.56 -8.93
CA LYS A 401 -23.98 10.91 -8.58
C LYS A 401 -22.86 11.75 -7.93
N SER A 402 -22.64 12.94 -8.48
CA SER A 402 -21.79 13.97 -7.91
C SER A 402 -22.41 14.47 -6.60
N GLY A 403 -22.02 13.88 -5.46
CA GLY A 403 -22.48 14.37 -4.16
C GLY A 403 -22.49 13.39 -2.99
N GLY A 404 -21.83 12.22 -3.06
CA GLY A 404 -21.73 11.30 -1.90
C GLY A 404 -23.02 10.54 -1.57
N LEU A 405 -24.19 11.10 -1.85
CA LEU A 405 -25.51 10.63 -1.43
C LEU A 405 -25.87 9.18 -1.86
N GLN A 406 -25.36 8.71 -3.01
CA GLN A 406 -25.63 7.33 -3.48
C GLN A 406 -24.59 6.33 -2.98
N THR A 407 -23.36 6.79 -2.75
CA THR A 407 -22.37 6.03 -1.97
C THR A 407 -22.84 5.91 -0.51
N GLU A 408 -23.47 6.94 0.05
CA GLU A 408 -24.09 6.94 1.37
C GLU A 408 -25.27 5.95 1.46
N LEU A 409 -26.12 5.83 0.43
CA LEU A 409 -27.17 4.79 0.37
C LEU A 409 -26.60 3.36 0.24
N LEU A 410 -25.54 3.17 -0.55
CA LEU A 410 -24.80 1.90 -0.65
C LEU A 410 -24.12 1.54 0.68
N PHE A 411 -23.56 2.52 1.39
CA PHE A 411 -22.99 2.32 2.74
C PHE A 411 -24.07 2.11 3.81
N ALA A 412 -25.26 2.71 3.67
CA ALA A 412 -26.37 2.55 4.61
C ALA A 412 -27.03 1.17 4.51
N ASN A 413 -27.19 0.63 3.29
CA ASN A 413 -27.79 -0.70 3.07
C ASN A 413 -26.74 -1.82 2.99
N GLY A 414 -25.46 -1.49 2.81
CA GLY A 414 -24.35 -2.45 2.78
C GLY A 414 -24.29 -3.35 1.54
N THR A 415 -25.06 -3.05 0.48
CA THR A 415 -25.19 -3.85 -0.74
C THR A 415 -25.36 -2.97 -1.97
N ILE A 416 -24.88 -3.44 -3.13
CA ILE A 416 -25.15 -2.79 -4.44
C ILE A 416 -26.47 -3.23 -5.08
N VAL A 417 -27.05 -4.34 -4.60
CA VAL A 417 -28.29 -4.89 -5.16
C VAL A 417 -29.46 -3.96 -4.79
N GLY A 418 -30.28 -3.61 -5.78
CA GLY A 418 -31.37 -2.63 -5.61
C GLY A 418 -30.95 -1.18 -5.84
N PHE A 419 -29.77 -0.94 -6.45
CA PHE A 419 -29.35 0.40 -6.84
C PHE A 419 -30.38 1.06 -7.78
N PRO A 420 -30.81 2.32 -7.53
CA PRO A 420 -31.79 2.99 -8.39
C PRO A 420 -31.32 3.07 -9.84
N ASN A 421 -32.24 2.85 -10.79
CA ASN A 421 -31.94 2.82 -12.23
C ASN A 421 -30.92 1.73 -12.63
N SER A 422 -30.91 0.59 -11.94
CA SER A 422 -30.21 -0.62 -12.39
C SER A 422 -31.11 -1.83 -12.29
N THR A 423 -30.79 -2.86 -13.05
CA THR A 423 -31.41 -4.19 -12.94
C THR A 423 -30.39 -5.18 -12.40
N PRO A 424 -30.79 -6.11 -11.51
CA PRO A 424 -29.95 -7.25 -11.19
C PRO A 424 -29.53 -7.98 -12.47
N TYR A 425 -28.27 -8.40 -12.54
CA TYR A 425 -27.74 -9.15 -13.67
C TYR A 425 -27.65 -10.64 -13.30
N GLU A 426 -28.30 -11.49 -14.08
CA GLU A 426 -28.21 -12.94 -13.92
C GLU A 426 -27.00 -13.49 -14.70
N GLY A 427 -26.12 -14.22 -14.00
CA GLY A 427 -24.91 -14.79 -14.58
C GLY A 427 -23.63 -14.01 -14.23
N ASN A 428 -22.55 -14.29 -14.96
CA ASN A 428 -21.26 -13.66 -14.72
C ASN A 428 -21.15 -12.33 -15.49
N ILE A 429 -21.28 -11.20 -14.78
CA ILE A 429 -21.22 -9.87 -15.42
C ILE A 429 -19.86 -9.56 -16.06
N LEU A 430 -18.79 -10.28 -15.69
CA LEU A 430 -17.49 -10.13 -16.37
C LEU A 430 -17.55 -10.52 -17.85
N GLU A 431 -18.51 -11.36 -18.23
CA GLU A 431 -18.74 -11.86 -19.60
C GLU A 431 -19.75 -11.01 -20.38
N ALA A 432 -20.31 -9.97 -19.75
CA ALA A 432 -21.24 -9.05 -20.39
C ALA A 432 -20.53 -8.13 -21.39
N ASP A 433 -21.30 -7.55 -22.31
CA ASP A 433 -20.77 -6.77 -23.42
C ASP A 433 -20.29 -5.39 -22.96
N CYS A 434 -19.01 -5.08 -23.14
CA CYS A 434 -18.44 -3.77 -22.85
C CYS A 434 -17.12 -3.56 -23.60
N ASP A 435 -16.64 -2.33 -23.69
CA ASP A 435 -15.33 -2.06 -24.29
C ASP A 435 -14.19 -2.36 -23.30
N ILE A 436 -14.38 -1.99 -22.02
CA ILE A 436 -13.36 -2.03 -20.97
C ILE A 436 -13.84 -2.84 -19.76
N LEU A 437 -13.14 -3.91 -19.42
CA LEU A 437 -13.36 -4.68 -18.20
C LEU A 437 -12.32 -4.32 -17.13
N ILE A 438 -12.78 -4.02 -15.91
CA ILE A 438 -11.94 -3.54 -14.82
C ILE A 438 -12.08 -4.49 -13.61
N PRO A 439 -11.25 -5.54 -13.52
CA PRO A 439 -11.21 -6.38 -12.33
C PRO A 439 -10.51 -5.63 -11.18
N ALA A 440 -11.26 -5.32 -10.12
CA ALA A 440 -10.81 -4.51 -8.97
C ALA A 440 -11.14 -5.13 -7.60
N ALA A 441 -11.45 -6.44 -7.56
CA ALA A 441 -11.74 -7.20 -6.34
C ALA A 441 -10.53 -8.03 -5.86
N SER A 442 -10.49 -9.32 -6.19
CA SER A 442 -9.44 -10.28 -5.83
C SER A 442 -8.61 -10.72 -7.05
N GLU A 443 -7.58 -11.50 -6.77
CA GLU A 443 -6.76 -12.22 -7.74
C GLU A 443 -7.52 -13.36 -8.45
N LYS A 444 -6.95 -13.86 -9.57
CA LYS A 444 -7.37 -15.07 -10.30
C LYS A 444 -8.87 -15.12 -10.63
N GLN A 445 -9.43 -13.99 -11.07
CA GLN A 445 -10.83 -13.85 -11.48
C GLN A 445 -11.02 -14.16 -12.98
N LEU A 446 -10.00 -13.91 -13.79
CA LEU A 446 -9.95 -14.24 -15.21
C LEU A 446 -9.06 -15.48 -15.37
N THR A 447 -9.67 -16.59 -15.76
CA THR A 447 -9.06 -17.91 -15.83
C THR A 447 -9.27 -18.52 -17.22
N LYS A 448 -8.63 -19.66 -17.51
CA LYS A 448 -8.81 -20.39 -18.76
C LYS A 448 -10.28 -20.65 -19.12
N SER A 449 -11.15 -20.87 -18.13
CA SER A 449 -12.54 -21.25 -18.35
C SER A 449 -13.50 -20.10 -18.65
N ASN A 450 -13.16 -18.86 -18.27
CA ASN A 450 -13.98 -17.69 -18.61
C ASN A 450 -13.32 -16.74 -19.62
N ALA A 451 -12.01 -16.82 -19.82
CA ALA A 451 -11.26 -15.92 -20.70
C ALA A 451 -11.79 -15.90 -22.14
N HIS A 452 -12.29 -17.03 -22.66
CA HIS A 452 -12.88 -17.10 -24.01
C HIS A 452 -14.26 -16.42 -24.11
N LYS A 453 -14.96 -16.24 -22.99
CA LYS A 453 -16.30 -15.63 -22.91
C LYS A 453 -16.27 -14.13 -22.67
N ILE A 454 -15.14 -13.60 -22.18
CA ILE A 454 -14.95 -12.15 -21.98
C ILE A 454 -15.06 -11.44 -23.33
N LYS A 455 -15.98 -10.48 -23.43
CA LYS A 455 -16.26 -9.71 -24.66
C LYS A 455 -15.44 -8.42 -24.76
N ALA A 456 -14.94 -7.92 -23.63
CA ALA A 456 -14.15 -6.70 -23.56
C ALA A 456 -12.88 -6.75 -24.42
N LYS A 457 -12.55 -5.60 -25.02
CA LYS A 457 -11.33 -5.41 -25.82
C LYS A 457 -10.17 -4.87 -25.02
N ILE A 458 -10.45 -4.24 -23.88
CA ILE A 458 -9.45 -3.75 -22.92
C ILE A 458 -9.73 -4.40 -21.56
N ILE A 459 -8.73 -5.03 -20.97
CA ILE A 459 -8.75 -5.51 -19.60
C ILE A 459 -7.80 -4.63 -18.79
N ALA A 460 -8.35 -3.89 -17.84
CA ALA A 460 -7.64 -2.91 -17.05
C ALA A 460 -7.51 -3.40 -15.60
N GLU A 461 -6.41 -4.09 -15.28
CA GLU A 461 -6.18 -4.74 -13.99
C GLU A 461 -6.02 -3.76 -12.80
N GLY A 462 -7.14 -3.45 -12.13
CA GLY A 462 -7.15 -2.66 -10.90
C GLY A 462 -6.74 -3.45 -9.66
N ALA A 463 -7.10 -4.74 -9.62
CA ALA A 463 -6.67 -5.71 -8.61
C ALA A 463 -5.23 -6.18 -8.86
N ASN A 464 -4.65 -6.94 -7.93
CA ASN A 464 -3.34 -7.55 -8.11
C ASN A 464 -3.52 -8.99 -8.60
N GLY A 465 -2.87 -9.37 -9.70
CA GLY A 465 -2.97 -10.68 -10.32
C GLY A 465 -4.40 -11.17 -10.61
N PRO A 466 -5.33 -10.35 -11.15
CA PRO A 466 -6.68 -10.83 -11.45
C PRO A 466 -6.72 -11.85 -12.60
N THR A 467 -5.68 -11.95 -13.41
CA THR A 467 -5.62 -12.79 -14.62
C THR A 467 -4.58 -13.91 -14.47
N THR A 468 -4.96 -15.16 -14.76
CA THR A 468 -4.02 -16.30 -14.79
C THR A 468 -3.17 -16.29 -16.07
N PRO A 469 -2.00 -16.97 -16.10
CA PRO A 469 -1.16 -17.02 -17.28
C PRO A 469 -1.85 -17.66 -18.50
N GLU A 470 -2.73 -18.64 -18.27
CA GLU A 470 -3.52 -19.27 -19.33
C GLU A 470 -4.59 -18.32 -19.89
N ALA A 471 -5.23 -17.53 -19.04
CA ALA A 471 -6.14 -16.47 -19.49
C ALA A 471 -5.40 -15.40 -20.29
N ASP A 472 -4.22 -14.98 -19.84
CA ASP A 472 -3.33 -14.03 -20.53
C ASP A 472 -2.98 -14.52 -21.94
N ARG A 473 -2.66 -15.81 -22.09
CA ARG A 473 -2.43 -16.47 -23.40
C ARG A 473 -3.65 -16.36 -24.33
N ILE A 474 -4.84 -16.65 -23.82
CA ILE A 474 -6.10 -16.56 -24.58
C ILE A 474 -6.38 -15.10 -25.00
N PHE A 475 -6.11 -14.14 -24.14
CA PHE A 475 -6.32 -12.72 -24.46
C PHE A 475 -5.38 -12.23 -25.56
N LEU A 476 -4.12 -12.67 -25.56
CA LEU A 476 -3.17 -12.37 -26.65
C LEU A 476 -3.65 -12.95 -27.99
N GLU A 477 -4.09 -14.22 -28.02
CA GLU A 477 -4.61 -14.86 -29.23
C GLU A 477 -5.86 -14.14 -29.79
N ARG A 478 -6.65 -13.51 -28.91
CA ARG A 478 -7.89 -12.81 -29.26
C ARG A 478 -7.71 -11.30 -29.53
N ASN A 479 -6.47 -10.81 -29.55
CA ASN A 479 -6.15 -9.38 -29.66
C ASN A 479 -6.89 -8.53 -28.62
N VAL A 480 -6.90 -8.98 -27.36
CA VAL A 480 -7.43 -8.23 -26.22
C VAL A 480 -6.26 -7.53 -25.52
N LEU A 481 -6.38 -6.22 -25.32
CA LEU A 481 -5.36 -5.42 -24.65
C LEU A 481 -5.46 -5.60 -23.13
N VAL A 482 -4.50 -6.32 -22.54
CA VAL A 482 -4.38 -6.43 -21.08
C VAL A 482 -3.39 -5.38 -20.57
N ILE A 483 -3.89 -4.39 -19.84
CA ILE A 483 -3.04 -3.39 -19.17
C ILE A 483 -2.68 -3.93 -17.78
N PRO A 484 -1.40 -4.29 -17.52
CA PRO A 484 -1.03 -5.13 -16.39
C PRO A 484 -1.10 -4.39 -15.05
N ASP A 485 -1.44 -5.14 -14.01
CA ASP A 485 -1.58 -4.67 -12.63
C ASP A 485 -0.34 -3.95 -12.08
N MET A 486 0.87 -4.41 -12.42
CA MET A 486 2.14 -3.80 -12.00
C MET A 486 2.31 -2.35 -12.47
N TYR A 487 1.60 -1.95 -13.51
CA TYR A 487 1.58 -0.57 -14.00
C TYR A 487 0.33 0.14 -13.51
N LEU A 488 -0.82 -0.46 -13.77
CA LEU A 488 -2.09 0.24 -13.77
C LEU A 488 -2.55 0.65 -12.38
N ASN A 489 -2.37 -0.22 -11.38
CA ASN A 489 -2.77 0.06 -10.00
C ASN A 489 -1.64 0.69 -9.16
N ALA A 490 -0.50 1.05 -9.78
CA ALA A 490 0.67 1.61 -9.13
C ALA A 490 0.45 3.02 -8.55
N GLY A 491 -0.57 3.76 -9.00
CA GLY A 491 -0.90 5.08 -8.46
C GLY A 491 -1.08 5.10 -6.94
N GLY A 492 -1.56 4.00 -6.35
CA GLY A 492 -1.64 3.85 -4.89
C GLY A 492 -0.29 3.85 -4.19
N VAL A 493 0.73 3.19 -4.76
CA VAL A 493 2.09 3.18 -4.17
C VAL A 493 2.82 4.49 -4.44
N THR A 494 2.62 5.11 -5.61
CA THR A 494 3.19 6.43 -5.94
C THR A 494 2.70 7.52 -4.97
N VAL A 495 1.40 7.59 -4.69
CA VAL A 495 0.90 8.59 -3.73
C VAL A 495 1.27 8.23 -2.28
N SER A 496 1.39 6.94 -1.96
CA SER A 496 1.99 6.52 -0.68
C SER A 496 3.45 6.95 -0.55
N TYR A 497 4.23 6.97 -1.64
CA TYR A 497 5.60 7.50 -1.62
C TYR A 497 5.61 9.00 -1.32
N PHE A 498 4.71 9.78 -1.93
CA PHE A 498 4.57 11.21 -1.61
C PHE A 498 4.13 11.45 -0.16
N GLU A 499 3.23 10.62 0.38
CA GLU A 499 2.89 10.69 1.80
C GLU A 499 4.08 10.40 2.70
N TRP A 500 4.87 9.38 2.37
CA TRP A 500 6.09 9.04 3.11
C TRP A 500 7.08 10.20 3.08
N LEU A 501 7.36 10.77 1.91
CA LEU A 501 8.22 11.95 1.79
C LEU A 501 7.67 13.16 2.57
N LYS A 502 6.35 13.40 2.55
CA LYS A 502 5.72 14.46 3.35
C LYS A 502 6.03 14.28 4.84
N ASN A 503 5.89 13.06 5.35
CA ASN A 503 6.15 12.75 6.76
C ASN A 503 7.63 12.85 7.11
N LEU A 504 8.55 12.50 6.20
CA LEU A 504 9.99 12.71 6.39
C LEU A 504 10.41 14.18 6.37
N ASN A 505 9.77 14.98 5.52
CA ASN A 505 10.10 16.41 5.38
C ASN A 505 9.50 17.27 6.49
N HIS A 506 8.54 16.74 7.28
CA HIS A 506 7.83 17.47 8.34
C HIS A 506 7.17 18.79 7.88
N VAL A 507 6.97 18.96 6.57
CA VAL A 507 6.42 20.17 5.95
C VAL A 507 5.32 19.79 4.96
N SER A 508 4.24 20.57 4.96
CA SER A 508 3.23 20.45 3.91
C SER A 508 3.77 20.99 2.59
N TYR A 509 3.81 20.17 1.55
CA TYR A 509 4.30 20.56 0.22
C TYR A 509 3.67 21.88 -0.24
N GLY A 510 4.54 22.77 -0.75
CA GLY A 510 4.20 24.12 -1.19
C GLY A 510 3.99 25.14 -0.07
N ARG A 511 3.89 24.78 1.22
CA ARG A 511 3.70 25.77 2.30
C ARG A 511 4.82 26.82 2.39
N LEU A 512 6.03 26.46 1.97
CA LEU A 512 7.20 27.35 1.93
C LEU A 512 7.35 28.10 0.60
N THR A 513 6.88 27.54 -0.52
CA THR A 513 7.20 28.01 -1.88
C THR A 513 5.98 28.38 -2.72
N PHE A 514 4.73 28.13 -2.29
CA PHE A 514 3.53 28.29 -3.14
C PHE A 514 3.41 29.66 -3.79
N LYS A 515 3.72 30.73 -3.05
CA LYS A 515 3.74 32.08 -3.59
C LYS A 515 4.90 32.26 -4.58
N TYR A 516 6.10 31.84 -4.19
CA TYR A 516 7.31 32.01 -4.99
C TYR A 516 7.31 31.21 -6.30
N GLU A 517 6.91 29.93 -6.27
CA GLU A 517 6.84 29.07 -7.47
C GLU A 517 5.71 29.48 -8.41
N ARG A 518 4.55 29.86 -7.88
CA ARG A 518 3.45 30.36 -8.71
C ARG A 518 3.88 31.64 -9.41
N ASP A 519 4.41 32.60 -8.67
CA ASP A 519 4.84 33.88 -9.23
C ASP A 519 6.02 33.67 -10.20
N SER A 520 7.01 32.82 -9.85
CA SER A 520 8.17 32.54 -10.69
C SER A 520 7.82 31.80 -11.99
N ASN A 521 7.01 30.74 -11.93
CA ASN A 521 6.58 30.02 -13.13
C ASN A 521 5.69 30.88 -14.03
N TYR A 522 4.82 31.71 -13.43
CA TYR A 522 4.00 32.65 -14.19
C TYR A 522 4.87 33.70 -14.88
N HIS A 523 5.84 34.30 -14.17
CA HIS A 523 6.79 35.23 -14.75
C HIS A 523 7.71 34.61 -15.79
N LEU A 524 8.12 33.34 -15.62
CA LEU A 524 8.96 32.63 -16.58
C LEU A 524 8.20 32.33 -17.87
N LEU A 525 6.96 31.81 -17.77
CA LEU A 525 6.11 31.55 -18.93
C LEU A 525 5.72 32.86 -19.64
N MET A 526 5.39 33.91 -18.87
CA MET A 526 5.13 35.26 -19.42
C MET A 526 6.37 35.83 -20.12
N SER A 527 7.57 35.66 -19.56
CA SER A 527 8.81 36.16 -20.18
C SER A 527 9.11 35.47 -21.51
N VAL A 528 8.87 34.16 -21.59
CA VAL A 528 8.99 33.39 -22.84
C VAL A 528 7.93 33.85 -23.84
N GLN A 529 6.67 33.94 -23.41
CA GLN A 529 5.56 34.37 -24.24
C GLN A 529 5.77 35.80 -24.79
N GLU A 530 6.12 36.77 -23.94
CA GLU A 530 6.39 38.15 -24.34
C GLU A 530 7.60 38.26 -25.27
N SER A 531 8.64 37.45 -25.06
CA SER A 531 9.82 37.43 -25.94
C SER A 531 9.47 36.89 -27.34
N LEU A 532 8.59 35.88 -27.42
CA LEU A 532 8.09 35.35 -28.68
C LEU A 532 7.12 36.33 -29.36
N GLU A 533 6.18 36.92 -28.61
CA GLU A 533 5.22 37.91 -29.11
C GLU A 533 5.92 39.18 -29.62
N ARG A 534 7.01 39.63 -28.97
CA ARG A 534 7.83 40.76 -29.41
C ARG A 534 8.57 40.47 -30.73
N LYS A 535 8.99 39.22 -30.93
CA LYS A 535 9.77 38.82 -32.11
C LYS A 535 8.91 38.44 -33.32
N PHE A 536 7.75 37.83 -33.08
CA PHE A 536 6.89 37.28 -34.15
C PHE A 536 5.56 38.04 -34.32
N GLY A 537 5.23 38.99 -33.44
CA GLY A 537 3.98 39.74 -33.47
C GLY A 537 2.76 38.92 -33.01
N LYS A 538 1.66 39.60 -32.69
CA LYS A 538 0.40 38.99 -32.19
C LYS A 538 -0.59 38.64 -33.30
N HIS A 539 -0.12 38.09 -34.42
CA HIS A 539 -1.03 37.74 -35.52
C HIS A 539 -1.75 36.41 -35.21
N GLY A 540 -2.85 36.49 -34.46
CA GLY A 540 -3.75 35.36 -34.16
C GLY A 540 -4.03 35.05 -32.69
N GLY A 541 -3.46 35.80 -31.74
CA GLY A 541 -3.67 35.60 -30.28
C GLY A 541 -2.39 35.27 -29.52
N ALA A 542 -2.54 34.84 -28.26
CA ALA A 542 -1.42 34.42 -27.41
C ALA A 542 -0.82 33.09 -27.90
N ILE A 543 0.51 32.98 -27.95
CA ILE A 543 1.21 31.75 -28.34
C ILE A 543 1.17 30.76 -27.17
N PRO A 544 0.47 29.61 -27.26
CA PRO A 544 0.35 28.68 -26.15
C PRO A 544 1.64 27.86 -25.94
N ILE A 545 2.10 27.79 -24.69
CA ILE A 545 3.19 26.90 -24.28
C ILE A 545 2.58 25.57 -23.84
N VAL A 546 2.66 24.54 -24.69
CA VAL A 546 2.22 23.18 -24.41
C VAL A 546 3.41 22.27 -24.11
N PRO A 547 3.28 21.29 -23.18
CA PRO A 547 4.32 20.30 -22.92
C PRO A 547 4.71 19.55 -24.20
N THR A 548 6.00 19.26 -24.38
CA THR A 548 6.48 18.53 -25.56
C THR A 548 6.00 17.08 -25.56
N SER A 549 5.87 16.51 -26.76
CA SER A 549 5.55 15.09 -26.97
C SER A 549 6.58 14.17 -26.31
N GLU A 550 7.86 14.54 -26.26
CA GLU A 550 8.89 13.76 -25.53
C GLU A 550 8.70 13.77 -24.01
N PHE A 551 8.19 14.87 -23.44
CA PHE A 551 7.86 14.94 -22.02
C PHE A 551 6.64 14.04 -21.71
N GLN A 552 5.65 14.03 -22.60
CA GLN A 552 4.50 13.11 -22.52
C GLN A 552 4.92 11.65 -22.73
N ALA A 553 5.86 11.37 -23.64
CA ALA A 553 6.35 10.02 -23.95
C ALA A 553 7.17 9.38 -22.83
N ARG A 554 7.72 10.15 -21.88
CA ARG A 554 8.37 9.59 -20.67
C ARG A 554 7.38 8.84 -19.78
N VAL A 555 6.07 9.10 -19.90
CA VAL A 555 5.00 8.54 -19.04
C VAL A 555 4.68 7.08 -19.40
N ALA A 556 5.10 6.57 -20.57
CA ALA A 556 4.80 5.20 -21.01
C ALA A 556 6.06 4.35 -21.26
N ALA A 557 6.91 4.19 -20.23
CA ALA A 557 8.10 3.33 -20.31
C ALA A 557 7.81 1.91 -20.80
N ILE A 558 6.63 1.37 -20.50
CA ILE A 558 6.22 0.01 -20.91
C ILE A 558 5.94 -0.08 -22.41
N MET A 559 5.31 0.94 -23.01
CA MET A 559 5.07 0.96 -24.46
C MET A 559 6.39 0.94 -25.24
N ARG A 560 7.39 1.71 -24.77
CA ARG A 560 8.73 1.71 -25.39
C ARG A 560 9.38 0.34 -25.34
N THR A 561 9.27 -0.35 -24.20
CA THR A 561 9.82 -1.70 -24.03
C THR A 561 9.08 -2.72 -24.88
N ALA A 562 7.74 -2.65 -24.94
CA ALA A 562 6.95 -3.50 -25.82
C ALA A 562 7.38 -3.33 -27.29
N ASN A 563 7.60 -2.10 -27.75
CA ASN A 563 8.09 -1.81 -29.10
C ASN A 563 9.54 -2.30 -29.32
N THR A 564 10.41 -2.14 -28.32
CA THR A 564 11.84 -2.50 -28.42
C THR A 564 12.03 -4.01 -28.59
N TYR A 565 11.21 -4.81 -27.88
CA TYR A 565 11.26 -6.28 -27.92
C TYR A 565 10.17 -6.90 -28.81
N ASN A 566 9.45 -6.08 -29.59
CA ASN A 566 8.37 -6.50 -30.49
C ASN A 566 7.31 -7.40 -29.82
N LEU A 567 6.86 -7.00 -28.61
CA LEU A 567 5.93 -7.77 -27.78
C LEU A 567 4.45 -7.56 -28.15
N GLY A 568 4.15 -6.60 -29.04
CA GLY A 568 2.79 -6.27 -29.43
C GLY A 568 1.91 -5.91 -28.23
N LEU A 569 0.87 -6.71 -27.97
CA LEU A 569 -0.07 -6.52 -26.86
C LEU A 569 0.40 -7.15 -25.53
N ASP A 570 1.54 -7.86 -25.49
CA ASP A 570 2.09 -8.43 -24.24
C ASP A 570 2.80 -7.35 -23.39
N LEU A 571 1.98 -6.46 -22.84
CA LEU A 571 2.42 -5.38 -21.96
C LEU A 571 2.85 -5.89 -20.59
N ARG A 572 2.35 -7.05 -20.16
CA ARG A 572 2.74 -7.67 -18.88
C ARG A 572 4.21 -8.03 -18.92
N THR A 573 4.65 -8.74 -19.97
CA THR A 573 6.06 -9.09 -20.14
C THR A 573 6.92 -7.84 -20.29
N ALA A 574 6.47 -6.83 -21.05
CA ALA A 574 7.18 -5.56 -21.16
C ALA A 574 7.38 -4.87 -19.80
N ALA A 575 6.39 -4.93 -18.91
CA ALA A 575 6.49 -4.40 -17.56
C ALA A 575 7.49 -5.18 -16.69
N TYR A 576 7.51 -6.53 -16.80
CA TYR A 576 8.49 -7.36 -16.10
C TYR A 576 9.91 -7.12 -16.60
N VAL A 577 10.13 -7.00 -17.91
CA VAL A 577 11.45 -6.65 -18.48
C VAL A 577 11.97 -5.35 -17.87
N ASN A 578 11.14 -4.31 -17.83
CA ASN A 578 11.50 -3.03 -17.21
C ASN A 578 11.82 -3.15 -15.72
N ALA A 579 11.02 -3.91 -14.98
CA ALA A 579 11.25 -4.13 -13.56
C ALA A 579 12.57 -4.88 -13.31
N ILE A 580 12.81 -5.95 -14.08
CA ILE A 580 14.00 -6.79 -13.97
C ILE A 580 15.25 -5.98 -14.27
N GLU A 581 15.28 -5.18 -15.35
CA GLU A 581 16.45 -4.35 -15.68
C GLU A 581 16.81 -3.41 -14.53
N LYS A 582 15.82 -2.72 -13.95
CA LYS A 582 16.04 -1.75 -12.86
C LYS A 582 16.51 -2.43 -11.56
N VAL A 583 15.88 -3.53 -11.17
CA VAL A 583 16.26 -4.27 -9.96
C VAL A 583 17.64 -4.93 -10.15
N PHE A 584 17.88 -5.54 -11.30
CA PHE A 584 19.16 -6.17 -11.67
C PHE A 584 20.32 -5.17 -11.57
N GLN A 585 20.15 -3.96 -12.10
CA GLN A 585 21.19 -2.92 -12.05
C GLN A 585 21.65 -2.62 -10.62
N VAL A 586 20.73 -2.58 -9.65
CA VAL A 586 21.06 -2.36 -8.24
C VAL A 586 21.92 -3.51 -7.69
N TYR A 587 21.51 -4.76 -7.91
CA TYR A 587 22.29 -5.92 -7.45
C TYR A 587 23.66 -6.02 -8.13
N ASN A 588 23.72 -5.73 -9.42
CA ASN A 588 24.96 -5.81 -10.19
C ASN A 588 26.00 -4.78 -9.71
N GLN A 589 25.57 -3.58 -9.35
CA GLN A 589 26.43 -2.51 -8.85
C GLN A 589 26.79 -2.68 -7.36
N ALA A 590 25.89 -3.24 -6.56
CA ALA A 590 26.08 -3.39 -5.11
C ALA A 590 26.97 -4.58 -4.70
N GLY A 591 27.32 -5.48 -5.63
CA GLY A 591 28.16 -6.65 -5.32
C GLY A 591 27.41 -7.83 -4.70
N LEU A 592 26.09 -7.96 -4.95
CA LEU A 592 25.18 -9.03 -4.47
C LEU A 592 24.94 -9.10 -2.95
N SER A 593 25.99 -9.24 -2.14
CA SER A 593 25.90 -9.39 -0.68
C SER A 593 27.12 -8.78 0.01
N LEU A 594 26.99 -8.44 1.31
CA LEU A 594 28.14 -8.19 2.18
C LEU A 594 28.94 -9.50 2.28
N SER A 595 30.00 -9.62 1.48
CA SER A 595 30.90 -10.77 1.42
C SER A 595 32.25 -10.47 2.05
#